data_AF-A0A3A0V1P0-F1
#
_entry.id   AF-A0A3A0V1P0-F1
#
_cell.length_a   1.000
_cell.length_b   1.000
_cell.length_c   1.000
_cell.angle_alpha   90.00
_cell.angle_beta   90.00
_cell.angle_gamma   90.00
#
_symmetry.space_group_name_H-M   'P 1'
#
loop_
_entity.id
_entity.type
_entity.pdbx_description
1 polymer ?
#
loop_
_entity_poly.entity_id
_entity_poly.type
_entity_poly.pdbx_seq_one_letter_code
_entity_poly.pdbx_strand_id
1 'polypeptide(L)'
;PSVYFNEKLDKNGRTNFDATIIPNRGAWLEYETDAKDVVYVRIDRTRKLPLTVLLRALGFSTDQEIVDLLGDNEYLRNTLEKDGTETTDQALLEIYERLRPGEPPTVENAKSLLYSCFFDPKRYDLASVGRYKANKKLHLKHRLFNQKLAEPIVNTETGEI
;
A
#
# COMPACT_ATOMS: atom_id res chain seq x y z
N PRO A 1 13.77 -3.62 -11.49
CA PRO A 1 12.50 -3.90 -10.77
C PRO A 1 12.71 -4.50 -9.36
N SER A 2 12.08 -3.92 -8.33
CA SER A 2 12.01 -4.45 -6.94
C SER A 2 11.20 -3.50 -6.04
N VAL A 3 11.22 -3.78 -4.72
CA VAL A 3 10.77 -2.88 -3.65
C VAL A 3 11.99 -2.23 -3.00
N TYR A 4 11.95 -0.92 -2.81
CA TYR A 4 13.00 -0.12 -2.19
C TYR A 4 12.41 0.63 -1.00
N PHE A 5 13.17 0.71 0.08
CA PHE A 5 12.83 1.51 1.25
C PHE A 5 13.93 2.55 1.43
N ASN A 6 13.54 3.76 1.81
CA ASN A 6 14.47 4.84 2.08
C ASN A 6 14.10 5.54 3.39
N GLU A 7 15.13 6.09 4.02
CA GLU A 7 15.01 6.84 5.26
C GLU A 7 15.65 8.22 5.03
N LYS A 8 14.92 9.28 5.36
CA LYS A 8 15.41 10.66 5.22
C LYS A 8 15.19 11.42 6.50
N LEU A 9 16.26 12.05 7.00
CA LEU A 9 16.15 13.02 8.08
C LEU A 9 15.68 14.35 7.50
N ASP A 10 14.62 14.91 8.05
CA ASP A 10 14.17 16.27 7.72
C ASP A 10 15.00 17.34 8.45
N LYS A 11 14.74 18.61 8.14
CA LYS A 11 15.45 19.75 8.74
C LYS A 11 15.19 19.90 10.24
N ASN A 12 14.13 19.28 10.76
CA ASN A 12 13.73 19.33 12.16
C ASN A 12 14.23 18.11 12.94
N GLY A 13 15.03 17.23 12.31
CA GLY A 13 15.59 16.03 12.94
C GLY A 13 14.63 14.85 12.96
N ARG A 14 13.51 14.91 12.25
CA ARG A 14 12.54 13.82 12.16
C ARG A 14 12.90 12.88 11.00
N THR A 15 12.75 11.59 11.27
CA THR A 15 12.91 10.55 10.26
C THR A 15 11.62 10.37 9.46
N ASN A 16 11.69 10.56 8.15
CA ASN A 16 10.64 10.19 7.21
C ASN A 16 11.03 8.90 6.48
N PHE A 17 10.04 8.04 6.28
CA PHE A 17 10.20 6.78 5.57
C PHE A 17 9.50 6.86 4.21
N ASP A 18 10.20 6.42 3.17
CA ASP A 18 9.66 6.28 1.82
C ASP A 18 9.77 4.81 1.39
N ALA A 19 8.83 4.36 0.56
CA ALA A 19 8.95 3.09 -0.14
C ALA A 19 8.55 3.22 -1.61
N THR A 20 9.22 2.48 -2.48
CA THR A 20 8.96 2.52 -3.93
C THR A 20 8.96 1.12 -4.50
N ILE A 21 7.87 0.76 -5.17
CA ILE A 21 7.75 -0.46 -5.96
C ILE A 21 7.94 -0.07 -7.42
N ILE A 22 9.04 -0.55 -8.01
CA ILE A 22 9.41 -0.27 -9.38
C ILE A 22 9.21 -1.55 -10.21
N PRO A 23 8.24 -1.60 -11.13
CA PRO A 23 8.06 -2.73 -12.03
C PRO A 23 9.13 -2.77 -13.15
N ASN A 24 9.15 -3.87 -13.90
CA ASN A 24 9.85 -3.96 -15.17
C ASN A 24 9.06 -3.22 -16.26
N ARG A 25 7.74 -3.39 -16.25
CA ARG A 25 6.77 -2.67 -17.09
C ARG A 25 5.52 -2.41 -16.26
N GLY A 26 4.94 -1.21 -16.36
CA GLY A 26 3.70 -0.85 -15.66
C GLY A 26 3.85 0.33 -14.70
N ALA A 27 2.78 0.63 -13.98
CA ALA A 27 2.68 1.76 -13.07
C ALA A 27 3.60 1.65 -11.86
N TRP A 28 4.18 2.76 -11.41
CA TRP A 28 4.94 2.78 -10.15
C TRP A 28 3.98 2.87 -8.96
N LEU A 29 4.41 2.36 -7.81
CA LEU A 29 3.70 2.53 -6.55
C LEU A 29 4.66 3.08 -5.51
N GLU A 30 4.37 4.27 -5.01
CA GLU A 30 5.26 5.03 -4.14
C GLU A 30 4.54 5.38 -2.85
N TYR A 31 5.21 5.23 -1.72
CA TYR A 31 4.69 5.52 -0.39
C TYR A 31 5.61 6.52 0.29
N GLU A 32 5.01 7.43 1.06
CA GLU A 32 5.73 8.40 1.88
C GLU A 32 4.97 8.67 3.17
N THR A 33 5.70 8.97 4.23
CA THR A 33 5.14 9.54 5.46
C THR A 33 5.41 11.03 5.51
N ASP A 34 4.41 11.84 5.90
CA ASP A 34 4.59 13.28 6.06
C ASP A 34 4.89 13.69 7.52
N ALA A 35 5.05 15.00 7.74
CA ALA A 35 5.35 15.57 9.05
C ALA A 35 4.19 15.50 10.07
N LYS A 36 3.05 14.89 9.71
CA LYS A 36 1.90 14.65 10.60
C LYS A 36 1.65 13.15 10.79
N ASP A 37 2.63 12.31 10.47
CA ASP A 37 2.53 10.84 10.53
C ASP A 37 1.43 10.28 9.63
N VAL A 38 1.06 11.01 8.58
CA VAL A 38 0.09 10.53 7.59
C VAL A 38 0.84 9.78 6.50
N VAL A 39 0.36 8.56 6.20
CA VAL A 39 0.93 7.72 5.15
C VAL A 39 0.19 7.95 3.85
N TYR A 40 0.94 8.34 2.83
CA TYR A 40 0.43 8.60 1.50
C TYR A 40 0.91 7.56 0.51
N VAL A 41 0.14 7.41 -0.57
CA VAL A 41 0.47 6.63 -1.75
C VAL A 41 0.38 7.49 -3.01
N ARG A 42 1.27 7.24 -3.97
CA ARG A 42 1.19 7.73 -5.36
C ARG A 42 1.14 6.54 -6.30
N ILE A 43 0.19 6.57 -7.22
CA ILE A 43 0.08 5.59 -8.31
C ILE A 43 0.59 6.27 -9.57
N ASP A 44 1.57 5.68 -10.22
CA ASP A 44 2.17 6.16 -11.47
C ASP A 44 2.58 7.64 -11.45
N ARG A 45 3.26 8.06 -10.36
CA ARG A 45 3.78 9.42 -10.17
C ARG A 45 2.71 10.53 -10.19
N THR A 46 1.46 10.18 -9.90
CA THR A 46 0.37 11.15 -9.76
C THR A 46 0.35 11.83 -8.38
N ARG A 47 -0.66 12.67 -8.14
CA ARG A 47 -0.84 13.37 -6.86
C ARG A 47 -1.11 12.37 -5.73
N LYS A 48 -0.54 12.64 -4.56
CA LYS A 48 -0.66 11.78 -3.40
C LYS A 48 -2.09 11.61 -2.90
N LEU A 49 -2.40 10.41 -2.44
CA LEU A 49 -3.65 9.99 -1.81
C LEU A 49 -3.32 9.37 -0.44
N PRO A 50 -4.19 9.50 0.58
CA PRO A 50 -4.04 8.69 1.79
C PRO A 50 -3.95 7.20 1.43
N LEU A 51 -3.06 6.46 2.10
CA LEU A 51 -2.86 5.02 1.81
C LEU A 51 -4.16 4.21 1.90
N THR A 52 -5.04 4.57 2.83
CA THR A 52 -6.31 3.89 3.11
C THR A 52 -7.29 3.97 1.92
N VAL A 53 -7.23 5.01 1.10
CA VAL A 53 -7.99 5.08 -0.17
C VAL A 53 -7.64 3.89 -1.07
N LEU A 54 -6.34 3.56 -1.20
CA LEU A 54 -5.94 2.39 -1.98
C LEU A 54 -6.41 1.08 -1.33
N LEU A 55 -6.38 0.98 0.00
CA LEU A 55 -6.87 -0.22 0.70
C LEU A 55 -8.37 -0.45 0.47
N ARG A 56 -9.19 0.62 0.55
CA ARG A 56 -10.61 0.56 0.22
C ARG A 56 -10.85 0.13 -1.22
N ALA A 57 -10.13 0.72 -2.17
CA ALA A 57 -10.24 0.35 -3.58
C ALA A 57 -9.83 -1.12 -3.87
N LEU A 58 -9.02 -1.74 -3.01
CA LEU A 58 -8.65 -3.15 -3.07
C LEU A 58 -9.63 -4.09 -2.37
N GLY A 59 -10.66 -3.56 -1.71
CA GLY A 59 -11.77 -4.33 -1.12
C GLY A 59 -11.85 -4.30 0.40
N PHE A 60 -10.96 -3.60 1.11
CA PHE A 60 -11.07 -3.37 2.55
C PHE A 60 -11.93 -2.13 2.80
N SER A 61 -13.25 -2.29 2.68
CA SER A 61 -14.16 -1.15 2.52
C SER A 61 -14.28 -0.31 3.79
N THR A 62 -14.18 -0.91 4.98
CA THR A 62 -14.43 -0.24 6.26
C THR A 62 -13.14 0.02 7.04
N ASP A 63 -13.17 1.05 7.91
CA ASP A 63 -12.05 1.40 8.79
C ASP A 63 -11.68 0.22 9.69
N GLN A 64 -12.68 -0.50 10.19
CA GLN A 64 -12.46 -1.67 11.04
C GLN A 64 -11.70 -2.78 10.30
N GLU A 65 -12.08 -3.11 9.06
CA GLU A 65 -11.35 -4.11 8.25
C GLU A 65 -9.89 -3.69 8.01
N ILE A 66 -9.65 -2.39 7.80
CA ILE A 66 -8.30 -1.86 7.61
C ILE A 66 -7.48 -1.94 8.91
N VAL A 67 -8.09 -1.62 10.05
CA VAL A 67 -7.46 -1.72 11.38
C VAL A 67 -7.16 -3.18 11.72
N ASP A 68 -8.08 -4.11 11.44
CA ASP A 68 -7.87 -5.54 11.65
C ASP A 68 -6.74 -6.09 10.77
N LEU A 69 -6.61 -5.57 9.54
CA LEU A 69 -5.56 -5.96 8.60
C LEU A 69 -4.16 -5.50 9.02
N LEU A 70 -4.02 -4.25 9.44
CA LEU A 70 -2.71 -3.60 9.64
C LEU A 70 -2.32 -3.43 11.12
N GLY A 71 -3.26 -3.66 12.02
CA GLY A 71 -3.13 -3.35 13.44
C GLY A 71 -3.36 -1.88 13.74
N ASP A 72 -3.74 -1.61 14.99
CA ASP A 72 -4.04 -0.26 15.45
C ASP A 72 -2.75 0.50 15.82
N ASN A 73 -2.47 1.59 15.11
CA ASN A 73 -1.33 2.47 15.38
C ASN A 73 -1.63 3.91 14.97
N GLU A 74 -0.82 4.85 15.49
CA GLU A 74 -0.98 6.29 15.28
C GLU A 74 -0.95 6.70 13.80
N TYR A 75 -0.02 6.15 13.01
CA TYR A 75 0.08 6.45 11.58
C TYR A 75 -1.20 6.06 10.83
N LEU A 76 -1.76 4.89 11.15
CA LEU A 76 -2.98 4.40 10.53
C LEU A 76 -4.18 5.27 10.90
N ARG A 77 -4.33 5.62 12.18
CA ARG A 77 -5.41 6.50 12.65
C ARG A 77 -5.35 7.87 11.97
N ASN A 78 -4.17 8.50 11.94
CA ASN A 78 -3.96 9.79 11.28
C ASN A 78 -4.25 9.71 9.77
N THR A 79 -3.98 8.56 9.15
CA THR A 79 -4.26 8.34 7.72
C THR A 79 -5.76 8.16 7.45
N LEU A 80 -6.47 7.38 8.29
CA LEU A 80 -7.93 7.24 8.22
C LEU A 80 -8.63 8.59 8.41
N GLU A 81 -8.19 9.41 9.36
CA GLU A 81 -8.73 10.78 9.55
C GLU A 81 -8.52 11.70 8.35
N LYS A 82 -7.52 11.41 7.48
CA LYS A 82 -7.27 12.16 6.25
C LYS A 82 -7.95 11.56 5.03
N ASP A 83 -8.48 10.36 5.15
CA ASP A 83 -9.25 9.71 4.10
C ASP A 83 -10.62 10.36 3.98
N GLY A 84 -10.93 10.88 2.79
CA GLY A 84 -12.25 11.45 2.49
C GLY A 84 -13.25 10.41 1.98
N THR A 85 -12.84 9.15 1.86
CA THR A 85 -13.64 8.06 1.29
C THR A 85 -14.09 7.08 2.38
N GLU A 86 -15.32 6.60 2.27
CA GLU A 86 -15.94 5.67 3.22
C GLU A 86 -16.25 4.31 2.57
N THR A 87 -16.29 4.25 1.23
CA THR A 87 -16.65 3.04 0.48
C THR A 87 -15.63 2.68 -0.59
N THR A 88 -15.64 1.41 -1.01
CA THR A 88 -14.82 0.92 -2.13
C THR A 88 -15.09 1.72 -3.41
N ASP A 89 -16.34 2.05 -3.70
CA ASP A 89 -16.71 2.79 -4.91
C ASP A 89 -16.17 4.23 -4.88
N GLN A 90 -16.30 4.93 -3.75
CA GLN A 90 -15.74 6.29 -3.59
C GLN A 90 -14.22 6.28 -3.76
N ALA A 91 -13.55 5.29 -3.17
CA ALA A 91 -12.11 5.13 -3.30
C ALA A 91 -11.65 4.84 -4.73
N LEU A 92 -12.40 4.00 -5.47
CA LEU A 92 -12.16 3.74 -6.88
C LEU A 92 -12.30 5.02 -7.72
N LEU A 93 -13.36 5.79 -7.50
CA LEU A 93 -13.59 7.05 -8.20
C LEU A 93 -12.48 8.07 -7.91
N GLU A 94 -12.08 8.23 -6.64
CA GLU A 94 -10.98 9.13 -6.24
C GLU A 94 -9.66 8.74 -6.93
N ILE A 95 -9.32 7.45 -6.97
CA ILE A 95 -8.13 6.96 -7.69
C ILE A 95 -8.23 7.26 -9.19
N TYR A 96 -9.40 7.04 -9.80
CA TYR A 96 -9.61 7.32 -11.22
C TYR A 96 -9.40 8.80 -11.54
N GLU A 97 -9.96 9.70 -10.74
CA GLU A 97 -9.79 11.15 -10.92
C GLU A 97 -8.33 11.59 -10.84
N ARG A 98 -7.52 10.95 -9.98
CA ARG A 98 -6.07 11.24 -9.92
C ARG A 98 -5.30 10.76 -11.13
N LEU A 99 -5.69 9.61 -11.69
CA LEU A 99 -5.03 9.00 -12.85
C LEU A 99 -5.46 9.62 -14.17
N ARG A 100 -6.72 10.07 -14.27
CA ARG A 100 -7.32 10.64 -15.49
C ARG A 100 -8.10 11.92 -15.17
N PRO A 101 -7.41 13.02 -14.83
CA PRO A 101 -8.06 14.27 -14.49
C PRO A 101 -8.85 14.81 -15.69
N GLY A 102 -10.14 15.09 -15.48
CA GLY A 102 -11.03 15.64 -16.50
C GLY A 102 -11.84 14.62 -17.30
N GLU A 103 -11.62 13.32 -17.12
CA GLU A 103 -12.54 12.28 -17.62
C GLU A 103 -13.60 11.98 -16.55
N PRO A 104 -14.91 11.91 -16.91
CA PRO A 104 -15.95 11.59 -15.93
C PRO A 104 -15.76 10.16 -15.40
N PRO A 105 -15.60 9.98 -14.07
CA PRO A 105 -15.34 8.67 -13.49
C PRO A 105 -16.62 7.84 -13.40
N THR A 106 -16.51 6.54 -13.69
CA THR A 106 -17.54 5.54 -13.35
C THR A 106 -16.87 4.41 -12.58
N VAL A 107 -17.60 3.75 -11.68
CA VAL A 107 -17.05 2.66 -10.84
C VAL A 107 -16.46 1.55 -11.71
N GLU A 108 -17.13 1.20 -12.81
CA GLU A 108 -16.65 0.14 -13.72
C GLU A 108 -15.35 0.53 -14.43
N ASN A 109 -15.25 1.76 -14.93
CA ASN A 109 -14.02 2.26 -15.55
C ASN A 109 -12.89 2.39 -14.53
N ALA A 110 -13.19 2.84 -13.31
CA ALA A 110 -12.25 2.94 -12.20
C ALA A 110 -11.67 1.58 -11.80
N LYS A 111 -12.54 0.59 -11.63
CA LYS A 111 -12.16 -0.80 -11.35
C LYS A 111 -11.31 -1.39 -12.47
N SER A 112 -11.73 -1.20 -13.72
CA SER A 112 -10.98 -1.65 -14.90
C SER A 112 -9.61 -0.98 -15.01
N LEU A 113 -9.52 0.32 -14.70
CA LEU A 113 -8.27 1.06 -14.71
C LEU A 113 -7.31 0.52 -13.65
N LEU A 114 -7.77 0.38 -12.40
CA LEU A 114 -6.96 -0.15 -11.31
C LEU A 114 -6.47 -1.58 -11.61
N TYR A 115 -7.35 -2.42 -12.16
CA TYR A 115 -6.98 -3.75 -12.65
C TYR A 115 -5.85 -3.67 -13.69
N SER A 116 -6.00 -2.79 -14.69
CA SER A 116 -5.01 -2.61 -15.75
C SER A 116 -3.67 -2.08 -15.24
N CYS A 117 -3.66 -1.30 -14.14
CA CYS A 117 -2.46 -0.72 -13.56
C CYS A 117 -1.58 -1.77 -12.89
N PHE A 118 -2.16 -2.79 -12.22
CA PHE A 118 -1.40 -3.67 -11.33
C PHE A 118 -1.62 -5.17 -11.54
N PHE A 119 -2.77 -5.56 -12.11
CA PHE A 119 -3.24 -6.94 -12.12
C PHE A 119 -3.35 -7.55 -13.53
N ASP A 120 -3.26 -6.74 -14.59
CA ASP A 120 -3.18 -7.22 -15.97
C ASP A 120 -1.71 -7.63 -16.31
N PRO A 121 -1.40 -8.92 -16.55
CA PRO A 121 -0.05 -9.38 -16.84
C PRO A 121 0.53 -8.83 -18.15
N LYS A 122 -0.32 -8.33 -19.07
CA LYS A 122 0.16 -7.65 -20.29
C LYS A 122 0.68 -6.25 -19.95
N ARG A 123 0.09 -5.57 -18.97
CA ARG A 123 0.40 -4.17 -18.64
C ARG A 123 1.34 -4.02 -17.45
N TYR A 124 1.31 -4.96 -16.51
CA TYR A 124 2.16 -4.96 -15.32
C TYR A 124 3.04 -6.21 -15.24
N ASP A 125 4.33 -6.01 -15.07
CA ASP A 125 5.31 -7.10 -14.99
C ASP A 125 6.49 -6.68 -14.09
N LEU A 126 6.91 -7.55 -13.17
CA LEU A 126 8.12 -7.39 -12.37
C LEU A 126 9.35 -8.06 -13.00
N ALA A 127 9.15 -8.90 -14.02
CA ALA A 127 10.10 -9.89 -14.52
C ALA A 127 10.56 -10.89 -13.43
N SER A 128 11.15 -12.01 -13.85
CA SER A 128 11.62 -13.06 -12.93
C SER A 128 12.60 -12.53 -11.88
N VAL A 129 13.55 -11.69 -12.31
CA VAL A 129 14.55 -11.08 -11.41
C VAL A 129 13.89 -10.11 -10.43
N GLY A 130 12.92 -9.31 -10.88
CA GLY A 130 12.24 -8.37 -9.99
C GLY A 130 11.34 -9.06 -8.98
N ARG A 131 10.63 -10.12 -9.40
CA ARG A 131 9.85 -10.95 -8.49
C ARG A 131 10.72 -11.64 -7.44
N TYR A 132 11.87 -12.19 -7.85
CA TYR A 132 12.85 -12.76 -6.93
C TYR A 132 13.32 -11.75 -5.88
N LYS A 133 13.72 -10.54 -6.31
CA LYS A 133 14.17 -9.49 -5.40
C LYS A 133 13.06 -9.04 -4.44
N ALA A 134 11.84 -8.83 -4.94
CA ALA A 134 10.69 -8.42 -4.13
C ALA A 134 10.33 -9.48 -3.07
N ASN A 135 10.23 -10.76 -3.47
CA ASN A 135 9.96 -11.86 -2.55
C ASN A 135 11.03 -11.94 -1.44
N LYS A 136 12.31 -11.84 -1.82
CA LYS A 136 13.41 -11.85 -0.85
C LYS A 136 13.32 -10.68 0.13
N LYS A 137 12.98 -9.47 -0.36
CA LYS A 137 12.90 -8.26 0.47
C LYS A 137 11.72 -8.28 1.44
N LEU A 138 10.57 -8.83 1.03
CA LEU A 138 9.34 -8.85 1.82
C LEU A 138 9.15 -10.13 2.65
N HIS A 139 10.12 -11.06 2.61
CA HIS A 139 10.01 -12.34 3.28
C HIS A 139 9.86 -12.18 4.81
N LEU A 140 8.85 -12.82 5.40
CA LEU A 140 8.52 -12.71 6.84
C LEU A 140 9.69 -13.06 7.75
N LYS A 141 10.50 -14.07 7.39
CA LYS A 141 11.74 -14.44 8.10
C LYS A 141 12.61 -13.23 8.47
N HIS A 142 12.77 -12.26 7.57
CA HIS A 142 13.60 -11.08 7.82
C HIS A 142 12.94 -10.10 8.80
N ARG A 143 11.61 -10.08 8.87
CA ARG A 143 10.84 -9.21 9.77
C ARG A 143 10.77 -9.76 11.20
N LEU A 144 10.77 -11.09 11.34
CA LEU A 144 10.68 -11.77 12.64
C LEU A 144 12.05 -11.95 13.33
N PHE A 145 13.15 -11.76 12.60
CA PHE A 145 14.48 -11.96 13.15
C PHE A 145 14.75 -10.99 14.32
N ASN A 146 15.24 -11.52 15.44
CA ASN A 146 15.46 -10.80 16.71
C ASN A 146 14.20 -10.13 17.31
N GLN A 147 13.00 -10.52 16.88
CA GLN A 147 11.76 -10.11 17.52
C GLN A 147 11.32 -11.14 18.56
N LYS A 148 10.65 -10.67 19.61
CA LYS A 148 9.95 -11.54 20.55
C LYS A 148 8.56 -11.83 20.02
N LEU A 149 8.15 -13.09 20.01
CA LEU A 149 6.79 -13.46 19.65
C LEU A 149 5.80 -12.86 20.65
N ALA A 150 4.72 -12.27 20.14
CA ALA A 150 3.64 -11.73 20.97
C ALA A 150 2.85 -12.86 21.65
N GLU A 151 2.67 -13.96 20.92
CA GLU A 151 2.00 -15.18 21.37
C GLU A 151 2.83 -16.41 20.94
N PRO A 152 2.76 -17.52 21.68
CA PRO A 152 3.41 -18.76 21.26
C PRO A 152 2.87 -19.23 19.91
N ILE A 153 3.75 -19.73 19.05
CA ILE A 153 3.31 -20.32 17.77
C ILE A 153 2.76 -21.69 18.09
N VAL A 154 1.45 -21.88 17.91
CA VAL A 154 0.79 -23.17 18.12
C VAL A 154 0.54 -23.82 16.78
N ASN A 155 0.94 -25.09 16.64
CA ASN A 155 0.51 -25.91 15.52
C ASN A 155 -1.01 -26.16 15.64
N THR A 156 -1.80 -25.70 14.67
CA THR A 156 -3.26 -25.81 14.71
C THR A 156 -3.76 -27.25 14.57
N GLU A 157 -2.93 -28.16 14.04
CA GLU A 157 -3.27 -29.58 13.87
C GLU A 157 -2.87 -30.43 15.08
N THR A 158 -1.69 -30.17 15.67
CA THR A 158 -1.16 -30.98 16.78
C THR A 158 -1.33 -30.34 18.16
N GLY A 159 -1.57 -29.03 18.24
CA GLY A 159 -1.63 -28.26 19.49
C GLY A 159 -0.27 -28.04 20.15
N GLU A 160 0.84 -28.45 19.50
CA GLU A 160 2.19 -28.26 20.00
C GLU A 160 2.62 -26.80 19.90
N ILE A 161 3.38 -26.35 20.90
CA ILE A 161 3.98 -25.02 21.02
C ILE A 161 5.47 -25.10 20.73
#